data_AF-A0A803QAH5-F1
#
_entry.id   AF-A0A803QAH5-F1
#
_cell.length_a   1.000
_cell.length_b   1.000
_cell.length_c   1.000
_cell.angle_alpha   90.00
_cell.angle_beta   90.00
_cell.angle_gamma   90.00
#
_symmetry.space_group_name_H-M   'P 1'
#
loop_
_entity.id
_entity.type
_entity.pdbx_description
1 polymer ?
#
loop_
_entity_poly.entity_id
_entity_poly.type
_entity_poly.pdbx_seq_one_letter_code
_entity_poly.pdbx_strand_id
1 'polypeptide(L)'
;MWWVMLSPSDLDIDPRGVAVSPSSVGVPQLVPAAAAYAAAASRPVRELGGLEELFHAYGIRYYTVAKIAELGFTVRTLANMRDEELDDMMNSVQHIFRWELLVGERYGIKAAVTHQHHVV
;
A
#
# COMPACT_ATOMS: atom_id res chain seq x y z
N MET A 1 -33.22 52.00 28.59
CA MET A 1 -33.68 51.36 27.34
C MET A 1 -32.59 51.57 26.29
N TRP A 2 -31.49 50.82 26.41
CA TRP A 2 -30.28 50.99 25.60
C TRP A 2 -29.60 49.61 25.46
N TRP A 3 -29.96 48.86 24.43
CA TRP A 3 -29.25 47.63 24.03
C TRP A 3 -29.38 47.43 22.51
N VAL A 4 -28.92 48.42 21.74
CA VAL A 4 -28.64 48.27 20.32
C VAL A 4 -27.13 48.40 20.14
N MET A 5 -26.40 47.29 20.29
CA MET A 5 -25.06 47.09 19.72
C MET A 5 -24.63 45.62 19.85
N LEU A 6 -24.60 44.91 18.71
CA LEU A 6 -23.70 43.83 18.26
C LEU A 6 -24.44 42.80 17.37
N SER A 7 -24.28 42.97 16.05
CA SER A 7 -24.03 41.88 15.09
C SER A 7 -22.60 41.36 15.39
N PRO A 8 -22.17 40.08 15.18
CA PRO A 8 -22.41 39.25 13.97
C PRO A 8 -22.34 37.71 14.16
N SER A 9 -23.35 36.91 13.81
CA SER A 9 -23.17 35.44 13.63
C SER A 9 -24.35 34.79 12.89
N ASP A 10 -24.51 35.09 11.61
CA ASP A 10 -25.11 34.15 10.65
C ASP A 10 -24.11 32.99 10.44
N LEU A 11 -24.03 32.09 11.43
CA LEU A 11 -23.32 30.81 11.33
C LEU A 11 -24.33 29.68 11.42
N ASP A 12 -25.32 29.72 10.51
CA ASP A 12 -26.09 28.53 10.17
C ASP A 12 -25.22 27.70 9.21
N ILE A 13 -24.55 26.69 9.77
CA ILE A 13 -23.90 25.65 8.98
C ILE A 13 -25.01 24.79 8.39
N ASP A 14 -25.39 25.10 7.15
CA ASP A 14 -26.29 24.28 6.34
C ASP A 14 -25.54 23.00 5.88
N PRO A 15 -25.92 21.79 6.33
CA PRO A 15 -25.22 20.55 5.99
C PRO A 15 -25.58 20.02 4.59
N ARG A 16 -26.21 20.81 3.71
CA ARG A 16 -26.56 20.38 2.35
C ARG A 16 -25.67 20.92 1.23
N GLY A 17 -24.47 21.37 1.58
CA GLY A 17 -23.36 21.46 0.63
C GLY A 17 -22.84 20.07 0.25
N VAL A 18 -23.56 19.34 -0.61
CA VAL A 18 -23.00 18.24 -1.39
C VAL A 18 -21.91 18.84 -2.28
N ALA A 19 -20.70 18.89 -1.75
CA ALA A 19 -19.50 18.99 -2.56
C ALA A 19 -19.36 17.65 -3.29
N VAL A 20 -19.94 17.59 -4.49
CA VAL A 20 -19.54 16.62 -5.50
C VAL A 20 -18.06 16.88 -5.76
N SER A 21 -17.19 16.08 -5.12
CA SER A 21 -15.81 15.96 -5.54
C SER A 21 -15.81 15.61 -7.02
N PRO A 22 -14.99 16.25 -7.86
CA PRO A 22 -14.90 15.86 -9.26
C PRO A 22 -14.44 14.40 -9.29
N SER A 23 -15.32 13.53 -9.77
CA SER A 23 -14.94 12.23 -10.31
C SER A 23 -13.96 12.53 -11.44
N SER A 24 -12.67 12.52 -11.10
CA SER A 24 -11.61 12.56 -12.08
C SER A 24 -11.70 11.25 -12.84
N VAL A 25 -12.14 11.37 -14.08
CA VAL A 25 -12.11 10.33 -15.11
C VAL A 25 -10.73 9.68 -15.08
N GLY A 26 -10.74 8.34 -14.95
CA GLY A 26 -9.57 7.52 -14.67
C GLY A 26 -8.40 7.76 -15.62
N VAL A 27 -7.36 8.40 -15.10
CA VAL A 27 -5.98 8.15 -15.51
C VAL A 27 -5.41 7.19 -14.48
N PRO A 28 -4.72 6.09 -14.85
CA PRO A 28 -3.99 5.28 -13.88
C PRO A 28 -2.95 6.18 -13.22
N GLN A 29 -3.26 6.69 -12.02
CA GLN A 29 -2.30 7.44 -11.23
C GLN A 29 -1.21 6.47 -10.80
N LEU A 30 -0.06 6.55 -11.48
CA LEU A 30 1.22 5.99 -11.04
C LEU A 30 1.57 6.67 -9.71
N VAL A 31 1.08 6.10 -8.60
CA VAL A 31 1.43 6.58 -7.27
C VAL A 31 2.93 6.41 -7.06
N PRO A 32 3.67 7.45 -6.64
CA PRO A 32 5.07 7.30 -6.30
C PRO A 32 5.27 6.22 -5.23
N ALA A 33 6.30 5.38 -5.36
CA ALA A 33 6.58 4.28 -4.43
C ALA A 33 6.60 4.73 -2.95
N ALA A 34 7.05 5.96 -2.68
CA ALA A 34 7.04 6.56 -1.35
C ALA A 34 5.62 6.83 -0.81
N ALA A 35 4.67 7.25 -1.66
CA ALA A 35 3.28 7.46 -1.27
C ALA A 35 2.55 6.14 -1.03
N ALA A 36 2.85 5.11 -1.83
CA ALA A 36 2.37 3.75 -1.59
C ALA A 36 2.88 3.19 -0.24
N TYR A 37 4.16 3.43 0.08
CA TYR A 37 4.77 3.04 1.35
C TYR A 37 4.11 3.72 2.56
N ALA A 38 3.87 5.04 2.46
CA ALA A 38 3.21 5.80 3.53
C ALA A 38 1.75 5.35 3.76
N ALA A 39 1.00 5.08 2.69
CA ALA A 39 -0.36 4.57 2.79
C ALA A 39 -0.39 3.18 3.43
N ALA A 40 0.56 2.32 3.09
CA ALA A 40 0.62 0.99 3.66
C ALA A 40 1.07 0.96 5.13
N ALA A 41 1.96 1.87 5.54
CA ALA A 41 2.39 2.03 6.93
C ALA A 41 1.25 2.43 7.89
N SER A 42 0.11 2.92 7.37
CA SER A 42 -1.06 3.31 8.15
C SER A 42 -2.06 2.18 8.42
N ARG A 43 -1.83 0.97 7.87
CA ARG A 43 -2.78 -0.14 7.93
C ARG A 43 -2.56 -1.02 9.17
N PRO A 44 -3.60 -1.41 9.92
CA PRO A 44 -3.44 -2.28 11.08
C PRO A 44 -2.86 -3.65 10.69
N VAL A 45 -1.79 -4.05 11.37
CA VAL A 45 -0.93 -5.25 11.20
C VAL A 45 -1.66 -6.62 11.21
N ARG A 46 -2.99 -6.65 11.33
CA ARG A 46 -3.70 -7.89 11.72
C ARG A 46 -4.04 -8.88 10.61
N GLU A 47 -3.79 -8.56 9.35
CA GLU A 47 -3.94 -9.53 8.27
C GLU A 47 -2.74 -9.42 7.35
N LEU A 48 -2.06 -10.55 7.09
CA LEU A 48 -1.01 -10.64 6.06
C LEU A 48 -1.56 -10.39 4.64
N GLY A 49 -2.83 -9.99 4.52
CA GLY A 49 -3.39 -9.33 3.35
C GLY A 49 -3.36 -10.20 2.09
N GLY A 50 -3.48 -11.52 2.27
CA GLY A 50 -3.37 -12.53 1.20
C GLY A 50 -1.93 -12.92 0.83
N LEU A 51 -0.90 -12.33 1.45
CA LEU A 51 0.50 -12.67 1.17
C LEU A 51 0.86 -14.10 1.57
N GLU A 52 0.23 -14.63 2.63
CA GLU A 52 0.43 -16.03 3.01
C GLU A 52 0.00 -16.97 1.90
N GLU A 53 -1.18 -16.73 1.31
CA GLU A 53 -1.72 -17.54 0.24
C GLU A 53 -0.90 -17.39 -1.06
N LEU A 54 -0.50 -16.15 -1.38
CA LEU A 54 0.38 -15.87 -2.52
C LEU A 54 1.71 -16.64 -2.42
N PHE A 55 2.28 -16.75 -1.22
CA PHE A 55 3.62 -17.31 -1.02
C PHE A 55 3.66 -18.76 -0.52
N HIS A 56 2.51 -19.36 -0.18
CA HIS A 56 2.42 -20.68 0.44
C HIS A 56 3.15 -21.78 -0.33
N ALA A 57 3.06 -21.76 -1.66
CA ALA A 57 3.64 -22.78 -2.55
C ALA A 57 5.09 -22.49 -2.98
N TYR A 58 5.68 -21.36 -2.58
CA TYR A 58 6.94 -20.85 -3.16
C TYR A 58 8.15 -20.96 -2.23
N GLY A 59 8.02 -21.70 -1.12
CA GLY A 59 9.14 -21.98 -0.21
C GLY A 59 9.63 -20.75 0.57
N ILE A 60 8.77 -19.76 0.76
CA ILE A 60 9.08 -18.52 1.48
C ILE A 60 8.75 -18.71 2.95
N ARG A 61 9.70 -18.36 3.83
CA ARG A 61 9.51 -18.51 5.28
C ARG A 61 8.43 -17.55 5.78
N TYR A 62 7.69 -17.94 6.82
CA TYR A 62 6.70 -17.08 7.47
C TYR A 62 7.29 -15.72 7.89
N TYR A 63 8.50 -15.71 8.46
CA TYR A 63 9.21 -14.48 8.81
C TYR A 63 9.34 -13.53 7.61
N THR A 64 9.63 -14.07 6.43
CA THR A 64 9.80 -13.30 5.21
C THR A 64 8.46 -12.70 4.77
N VAL A 65 7.38 -13.49 4.78
CA VAL A 65 6.02 -13.01 4.48
C VAL A 65 5.57 -11.92 5.47
N ALA A 66 5.79 -12.15 6.76
CA ALA A 66 5.47 -11.20 7.82
C ALA A 66 6.26 -9.89 7.65
N LYS A 67 7.54 -9.97 7.26
CA LYS A 67 8.35 -8.77 7.04
C LYS A 67 7.91 -7.98 5.80
N ILE A 68 7.50 -8.67 4.73
CA ILE A 68 6.89 -8.03 3.55
C ILE A 68 5.64 -7.25 3.94
N ALA A 69 4.77 -7.88 4.75
CA ALA A 69 3.56 -7.22 5.25
C ALA A 69 3.88 -6.06 6.21
N GLU A 70 4.87 -6.21 7.09
CA GLU A 70 5.33 -5.17 8.02
C GLU A 70 5.87 -3.94 7.28
N LEU A 71 6.53 -4.15 6.13
CA LEU A 71 6.99 -3.09 5.22
C LEU A 71 5.84 -2.47 4.40
N GLY A 72 4.61 -2.94 4.59
CA GLY A 72 3.43 -2.41 3.91
C GLY A 72 3.23 -2.94 2.49
N PHE A 73 3.99 -3.94 2.06
CA PHE A 73 3.66 -4.60 0.79
C PHE A 73 2.34 -5.36 0.92
N THR A 74 1.58 -5.37 -0.17
CA THR A 74 0.33 -6.13 -0.29
C THR A 74 0.37 -6.94 -1.57
N VAL A 75 -0.50 -7.94 -1.70
CA VAL A 75 -0.63 -8.72 -2.95
C VAL A 75 -0.86 -7.79 -4.15
N ARG A 76 -1.72 -6.77 -4.00
CA ARG A 76 -1.98 -5.78 -5.06
C ARG A 76 -0.74 -4.97 -5.41
N THR A 77 0.03 -4.56 -4.41
CA THR A 77 1.26 -3.79 -4.64
C THR A 77 2.26 -4.63 -5.43
N LEU A 78 2.48 -5.88 -5.00
CA LEU A 78 3.43 -6.79 -5.64
C LEU A 78 2.98 -7.18 -7.06
N ALA A 79 1.69 -7.47 -7.25
CA ALA A 79 1.12 -7.82 -8.55
C ALA A 79 1.22 -6.68 -9.59
N ASN A 80 1.48 -5.44 -9.17
CA ASN A 80 1.70 -4.32 -10.08
C ASN A 80 3.18 -4.07 -10.39
N MET A 81 4.11 -4.80 -9.77
CA MET A 81 5.54 -4.61 -9.96
C MET A 81 6.06 -5.49 -11.08
N ARG A 82 6.97 -4.94 -11.89
CA ARG A 82 7.74 -5.68 -12.88
C ARG A 82 8.86 -6.49 -12.24
N ASP A 83 9.36 -7.48 -12.96
CA ASP A 83 10.46 -8.33 -12.47
C ASP A 83 11.70 -7.52 -12.09
N GLU A 84 12.05 -6.50 -12.87
CA GLU A 84 13.19 -5.64 -12.56
C GLU A 84 12.94 -4.79 -11.30
N GLU A 85 11.70 -4.30 -11.12
CA GLU A 85 11.31 -3.51 -9.95
C GLU A 85 11.29 -4.37 -8.68
N LEU A 86 10.91 -5.64 -8.78
CA LEU A 86 11.01 -6.61 -7.68
C LEU A 86 12.46 -6.89 -7.31
N ASP A 87 13.35 -7.07 -8.30
CA ASP A 87 14.77 -7.29 -8.05
C ASP A 87 15.42 -6.07 -7.38
N ASP A 88 15.13 -4.86 -7.85
CA ASP A 88 15.59 -3.61 -7.24
C ASP A 88 15.04 -3.40 -5.82
N MET A 89 13.76 -3.73 -5.61
CA MET A 89 13.15 -3.70 -4.29
C MET A 89 13.82 -4.70 -3.34
N MET A 90 13.97 -5.97 -3.73
CA MET A 90 14.65 -6.97 -2.91
C MET A 90 16.08 -6.53 -2.58
N ASN A 91 16.77 -5.92 -3.54
CA ASN A 91 18.12 -5.39 -3.35
C ASN A 91 18.18 -4.19 -2.39
N SER A 92 17.17 -3.34 -2.43
CA SER A 92 17.05 -2.20 -1.53
C SER A 92 16.74 -2.64 -0.11
N VAL A 93 15.80 -3.58 0.06
CA VAL A 93 15.37 -4.01 1.40
C VAL A 93 16.46 -4.84 2.09
N GLN A 94 17.20 -5.70 1.38
CA GLN A 94 18.37 -6.39 1.96
C GLN A 94 19.43 -5.40 2.47
N HIS A 95 19.63 -4.28 1.77
CA HIS A 95 20.69 -3.32 2.09
C HIS A 95 20.26 -2.38 3.24
N ILE A 96 19.05 -1.82 3.14
CA ILE A 96 18.53 -0.82 4.09
C ILE A 96 18.17 -1.48 5.43
N PHE A 97 17.51 -2.65 5.38
CA PHE A 97 16.99 -3.30 6.58
C PHE A 97 17.88 -4.44 7.08
N ARG A 98 19.05 -4.66 6.45
CA ARG A 98 19.93 -5.81 6.68
C ARG A 98 19.16 -7.13 6.69
N TRP A 99 18.16 -7.22 5.82
CA TRP A 99 17.27 -8.38 5.75
C TRP A 99 17.96 -9.51 4.99
N GLU A 100 18.27 -10.59 5.71
CA GLU A 100 18.86 -11.79 5.11
C GLU A 100 17.80 -12.61 4.36
N LEU A 101 17.61 -12.26 3.08
CA LEU A 101 16.85 -13.07 2.14
C LEU A 101 17.70 -14.22 1.62
N LEU A 102 17.23 -15.44 1.79
CA LEU A 102 17.89 -16.59 1.17
C LEU A 102 17.73 -16.52 -0.34
N VAL A 103 18.70 -17.06 -1.08
CA VAL A 103 18.65 -17.13 -2.54
C VAL A 103 17.35 -17.79 -3.02
N GLY A 104 16.92 -18.88 -2.36
CA GLY A 104 15.65 -19.55 -2.66
C GLY A 104 14.42 -18.67 -2.44
N GLU A 105 14.43 -17.81 -1.42
CA GLU A 105 13.31 -16.89 -1.15
C GLU A 105 13.23 -15.79 -2.21
N ARG A 106 14.37 -15.29 -2.69
CA ARG A 106 14.40 -14.31 -3.80
C ARG A 106 13.72 -14.89 -5.05
N TYR A 107 14.06 -16.13 -5.39
CA TYR A 107 13.44 -16.82 -6.51
C TYR A 107 11.96 -17.14 -6.25
N GLY A 108 11.61 -17.54 -5.02
CA GLY A 108 10.22 -17.80 -4.63
C GLY A 108 9.34 -16.55 -4.75
N ILE A 109 9.83 -15.39 -4.31
CA ILE A 109 9.07 -14.12 -4.39
C ILE A 109 8.83 -13.74 -5.85
N LYS A 110 9.87 -13.80 -6.69
CA LYS A 110 9.72 -13.56 -8.13
C LYS A 110 8.72 -14.52 -8.75
N ALA A 111 8.89 -15.82 -8.53
CA ALA A 111 8.01 -16.82 -9.08
C ALA A 111 6.55 -16.59 -8.67
N ALA A 112 6.28 -16.33 -7.38
CA ALA A 112 4.93 -16.07 -6.90
C ALA A 112 4.27 -14.87 -7.60
N VAL A 113 5.01 -13.76 -7.74
CA VAL A 113 4.49 -12.56 -8.39
C VAL A 113 4.32 -12.77 -9.90
N THR A 114 5.27 -13.40 -10.59
CA THR A 114 5.14 -13.74 -12.02
C THR A 114 3.92 -14.62 -12.27
N HIS A 115 3.67 -15.63 -11.43
CA HIS A 115 2.46 -16.45 -11.55
C HIS A 115 1.19 -15.63 -11.31
N GLN A 116 1.20 -14.72 -10.33
CA GLN A 116 0.07 -13.82 -10.10
C GLN A 116 -0.23 -12.94 -11.33
N HIS A 117 0.80 -12.44 -12.04
CA HIS A 117 0.63 -11.71 -13.30
C HIS A 117 -0.02 -12.53 -14.41
N HIS A 118 0.30 -13.82 -14.49
CA HIS A 118 -0.26 -14.71 -15.51
C HIS A 118 -1.73 -15.11 -15.25
N VAL A 119 -2.21 -14.97 -14.02
CA VAL A 119 -3.53 -15.43 -13.58
C VAL A 119 -4.58 -14.30 -13.62
N VAL A 120 -4.15 -13.04 -13.69
CA VAL A 120 -5.00 -11.83 -13.73
C VAL A 120 -5.17 -11.34 -15.16
#